data_AF-A0A2U1M6L9-F1
#
_entry.id   AF-A0A2U1M6L9-F1
#
_cell.length_a   1.000
_cell.length_b   1.000
_cell.length_c   1.000
_cell.angle_alpha   90.00
_cell.angle_beta   90.00
_cell.angle_gamma   90.00
#
_symmetry.space_group_name_H-M   'P 1'
#
loop_
_entity.id
_entity.type
_entity.pdbx_description
1 polymer ?
#
loop_
_entity_poly.entity_id
_entity_poly.type
_entity_poly.pdbx_seq_one_letter_code
_entity_poly.pdbx_strand_id
1 'polypeptide(L)'
;MDKDYGILNTVFHHVTDTHVVHHLFSTIPHYHAMEATKASKLILGEYYQFDDTSVINAMWREATECLFVEADEGGSRGVYWFNNKM
;
A
#
# COMPACT_ATOMS: atom_id res chain seq x y z
N MET A 1 -1.12 0.66 4.01
CA MET A 1 -0.98 -0.78 4.29
C MET A 1 0.42 -1.23 3.93
N ASP A 2 0.91 -2.24 4.63
CA ASP A 2 2.18 -2.91 4.33
C ASP A 2 1.97 -3.97 3.25
N LYS A 3 3.02 -4.24 2.45
CA LYS A 3 3.03 -5.25 1.40
C LYS A 3 4.35 -6.02 1.39
N ASP A 4 4.27 -7.34 1.24
CA ASP A 4 5.43 -8.19 1.04
C ASP A 4 5.73 -8.38 -0.46
N TYR A 5 6.87 -7.86 -0.91
CA TYR A 5 7.35 -7.98 -2.28
C TYR A 5 8.38 -9.12 -2.45
N GLY A 6 8.54 -9.97 -1.44
CA GLY A 6 9.50 -11.07 -1.42
C GLY A 6 10.94 -10.56 -1.49
N ILE A 7 11.69 -11.02 -2.50
CA ILE A 7 13.12 -10.66 -2.67
C ILE A 7 13.31 -9.14 -2.82
N LEU A 8 12.32 -8.46 -3.38
CA LEU A 8 12.37 -7.00 -3.57
C LEU A 8 12.32 -6.24 -2.24
N ASN A 9 11.87 -6.83 -1.12
CA ASN A 9 11.90 -6.15 0.18
C ASN A 9 13.33 -5.74 0.54
N THR A 10 14.31 -6.64 0.34
CA THR A 10 15.72 -6.33 0.60
C THR A 10 16.23 -5.22 -0.32
N VAL A 11 15.86 -5.26 -1.59
CA VAL A 11 16.25 -4.27 -2.60
C VAL A 11 15.70 -2.88 -2.25
N PHE A 12 14.47 -2.82 -1.73
CA PHE A 12 13.81 -1.58 -1.32
C PHE A 12 13.98 -1.26 0.18
N HIS A 13 14.96 -1.87 0.85
CA HIS A 13 15.26 -1.64 2.26
C HIS A 13 14.04 -1.76 3.20
N HIS A 14 13.17 -2.73 2.93
CA HIS A 14 11.95 -3.01 3.67
C HIS A 14 10.94 -1.86 3.74
N VAL A 15 11.01 -0.87 2.83
CA VAL A 15 10.10 0.29 2.89
C VAL A 15 8.64 -0.09 2.65
N THR A 16 8.38 -1.16 1.90
CA THR A 16 7.02 -1.61 1.53
C THR A 16 6.37 -2.47 2.61
N ASP A 17 7.14 -3.34 3.27
CA ASP A 17 6.70 -4.21 4.38
C ASP A 17 6.85 -3.52 5.76
N THR A 18 7.26 -2.24 5.78
CA THR A 18 7.24 -1.36 6.95
C THR A 18 6.55 -0.01 6.71
N HIS A 19 5.84 0.12 5.58
CA HIS A 19 5.22 1.34 5.09
C HIS A 19 4.30 2.04 6.12
N VAL A 20 3.50 1.29 6.87
CA VAL A 20 2.63 1.80 7.94
C VAL A 20 3.46 2.48 9.03
N VAL A 21 4.52 1.80 9.51
CA VAL A 21 5.42 2.37 10.52
C VAL A 21 6.17 3.57 9.97
N HIS A 22 6.58 3.53 8.71
CA HIS A 22 7.17 4.70 8.06
C HIS A 22 6.20 5.90 8.06
N HIS A 23 4.90 5.72 7.79
CA HIS A 23 3.94 6.83 7.87
C HIS A 23 3.67 7.30 9.30
N LEU A 24 3.71 6.41 10.30
CA LEU A 24 3.61 6.81 11.70
C LEU A 24 4.85 7.59 12.17
N PHE A 25 6.03 7.20 11.68
CA PHE A 25 7.32 7.77 12.07
C PHE A 25 8.18 7.99 10.82
N SER A 26 7.92 9.06 10.06
CA SER A 26 8.56 9.31 8.75
C SER A 26 10.08 9.43 8.78
N THR A 27 10.65 9.73 9.95
CA THR A 27 12.10 9.84 10.17
C THR A 27 12.74 8.55 10.68
N ILE A 28 11.99 7.45 10.83
CA ILE A 28 12.53 6.18 11.29
C ILE A 28 13.56 5.64 10.30
N PRO A 29 14.75 5.21 10.75
CA PRO A 29 15.70 4.57 9.85
C PRO A 29 15.23 3.17 9.44
N HIS A 30 15.49 2.80 8.19
CA HIS A 30 15.08 1.51 7.62
C HIS A 30 15.60 0.30 8.41
N TYR A 31 16.76 0.42 9.07
CA TYR A 31 17.36 -0.67 9.85
C TYR A 31 16.64 -0.95 11.20
N HIS A 32 15.78 -0.04 11.67
CA HIS A 32 14.89 -0.27 12.82
C HIS A 32 13.41 -0.40 12.42
N ALA A 33 13.04 -0.06 11.19
CA ALA A 33 11.66 -0.09 10.73
C ALA A 33 11.01 -1.47 10.89
N MET A 34 11.75 -2.55 10.61
CA MET A 34 11.26 -3.93 10.77
C MET A 34 10.97 -4.31 12.22
N GLU A 35 11.80 -3.87 13.16
CA GLU A 35 11.60 -4.09 14.59
C GLU A 35 10.35 -3.35 15.08
N ALA A 36 10.24 -2.07 14.72
CA ALA A 36 9.10 -1.23 15.04
C ALA A 36 7.79 -1.76 14.43
N THR A 37 7.82 -2.30 13.21
CA THR A 37 6.65 -2.95 12.58
C THR A 37 6.18 -4.15 13.37
N LYS A 38 7.09 -5.02 13.82
CA LYS A 38 6.73 -6.19 14.64
C LYS A 38 6.07 -5.77 15.97
N ALA A 39 6.60 -4.74 16.63
CA ALA A 39 6.01 -4.19 17.85
C ALA A 39 4.64 -3.54 17.58
N SER A 40 4.53 -2.77 16.49
CA SER A 40 3.30 -2.05 16.13
C SER A 40 2.16 -2.99 15.73
N LYS A 41 2.45 -4.12 15.08
CA LYS A 41 1.46 -5.17 14.76
C LYS A 41 0.70 -5.64 15.99
N LEU A 42 1.39 -5.84 17.12
CA LEU A 42 0.77 -6.29 18.38
C LEU A 42 -0.16 -5.23 18.99
N ILE A 43 0.19 -3.95 18.81
CA ILE A 43 -0.60 -2.82 19.33
C ILE A 43 -1.83 -2.56 18.45
N LEU A 44 -1.63 -2.59 17.12
CA LEU A 44 -2.70 -2.32 16.15
C LEU A 44 -3.69 -3.48 16.04
N GLY A 45 -3.25 -4.72 16.26
CA GLY A 45 -4.12 -5.90 16.22
C GLY A 45 -4.91 -5.98 14.90
N GLU A 46 -6.24 -6.02 15.01
CA GLU A 46 -7.15 -6.07 13.86
C GLU A 46 -7.10 -4.82 12.97
N TYR A 47 -6.60 -3.69 13.49
CA TYR A 47 -6.44 -2.46 12.70
C TYR A 47 -5.19 -2.47 11.82
N TYR A 48 -4.26 -3.41 12.02
CA TYR A 48 -3.07 -3.50 11.18
C TYR A 48 -3.46 -3.90 9.74
N GLN A 49 -3.17 -3.01 8.79
CA GLN A 49 -3.53 -3.21 7.38
C GLN A 49 -2.35 -3.79 6.60
N PHE A 50 -2.53 -5.01 6.10
CA PHE A 50 -1.59 -5.73 5.24
C PHE A 50 -2.31 -6.23 3.99
N ASP A 51 -1.67 -6.10 2.83
CA ASP A 51 -2.15 -6.65 1.55
C ASP A 51 -1.16 -7.71 1.06
N ASP A 52 -1.62 -8.96 1.01
CA ASP A 52 -0.85 -10.14 0.61
C ASP A 52 -0.94 -10.44 -0.89
N THR A 53 -1.59 -9.57 -1.68
CA THR A 53 -1.62 -9.69 -3.14
C THR A 53 -0.18 -9.66 -3.68
N SER A 54 0.18 -10.68 -4.46
CA SER A 54 1.49 -10.71 -5.10
C SER A 54 1.73 -9.46 -5.94
N VAL A 55 2.98 -8.97 -5.97
CA VAL A 55 3.34 -7.73 -6.68
C VAL A 55 2.91 -7.75 -8.13
N ILE A 56 3.08 -8.88 -8.81
CA ILE A 56 2.70 -9.05 -10.21
C ILE A 56 1.19 -8.91 -10.38
N ASN A 57 0.38 -9.55 -9.52
CA ASN A 57 -1.07 -9.47 -9.60
C ASN A 57 -1.57 -8.07 -9.24
N ALA A 58 -1.01 -7.44 -8.22
CA ALA A 58 -1.34 -6.07 -7.85
C ALA A 58 -1.02 -5.10 -8.99
N MET A 59 0.19 -5.18 -9.56
CA MET A 59 0.59 -4.36 -10.70
C MET A 59 -0.32 -4.57 -11.91
N TRP A 60 -0.67 -5.82 -12.23
CA TRP A 60 -1.58 -6.12 -13.33
C TRP A 60 -2.97 -5.53 -13.09
N ARG A 61 -3.52 -5.68 -11.88
CA ARG A 61 -4.81 -5.09 -11.51
C ARG A 61 -4.79 -3.58 -11.66
N GLU A 62 -3.82 -2.89 -11.07
CA GLU A 62 -3.74 -1.42 -11.19
C GLU A 62 -3.59 -0.97 -12.65
N ALA A 63 -2.79 -1.69 -13.45
CA ALA A 63 -2.58 -1.36 -14.87
C ALA A 63 -3.80 -1.64 -15.77
N THR A 64 -4.74 -2.49 -15.33
CA THR A 64 -5.90 -2.90 -16.13
C THR A 64 -7.24 -2.38 -15.61
N GLU A 65 -7.32 -2.02 -14.33
CA GLU A 65 -8.54 -1.51 -13.69
C GLU A 65 -8.49 0.00 -13.45
N CYS A 66 -7.30 0.59 -13.27
CA CYS A 66 -7.12 2.00 -12.93
C CYS A 66 -6.51 2.82 -14.08
N LEU A 67 -7.09 2.72 -15.27
CA LEU A 67 -6.49 3.29 -16.49
C LEU A 67 -6.73 4.81 -16.63
N PHE A 68 -7.94 5.27 -16.31
CA PHE A 68 -8.30 6.69 -16.31
C PHE A 68 -9.27 7.00 -15.18
N VAL A 69 -9.49 8.30 -14.91
CA VAL A 69 -10.48 8.76 -13.95
C VAL A 69 -11.63 9.47 -14.64
N GLU A 70 -12.85 9.22 -14.21
CA GLU A 70 -14.05 9.90 -14.69
C GLU A 70 -14.91 10.39 -13.53
N ALA A 71 -15.77 11.37 -13.81
CA ALA A 71 -16.68 11.90 -12.81
C ALA A 71 -17.75 10.86 -12.46
N ASP A 72 -18.12 10.80 -11.19
CA ASP A 72 -19.19 9.95 -10.70
C ASP A 72 -20.51 10.15 -11.47
N GLU A 73 -21.23 9.06 -11.75
CA GLU A 73 -22.45 9.05 -12.61
C GLU A 73 -23.58 9.96 -12.07
N GLY A 74 -23.48 10.43 -10.82
CA GLY A 74 -24.36 11.41 -10.19
C GLY A 74 -24.04 12.89 -10.47
N GLY A 75 -23.00 13.17 -11.26
CA GLY A 75 -22.77 14.47 -11.89
C GLY A 75 -22.88 15.68 -10.98
N SER A 76 -22.12 15.75 -9.87
CA SER A 76 -21.69 17.01 -9.21
C SER A 76 -21.18 16.73 -7.79
N ARG A 77 -19.85 16.84 -7.60
CA ARG A 77 -19.17 17.19 -6.32
C ARG A 77 -17.62 17.11 -6.36
N GLY A 78 -16.99 16.95 -7.52
CA GLY A 78 -15.52 16.84 -7.62
C GLY A 78 -14.96 15.48 -7.17
N VAL A 79 -15.83 14.46 -7.13
CA VAL A 79 -15.44 13.06 -6.89
C VAL A 79 -15.21 12.39 -8.24
N TYR A 80 -14.07 11.71 -8.36
CA TYR A 80 -13.65 10.97 -9.54
C TYR A 80 -13.35 9.52 -9.18
N TRP A 81 -13.71 8.60 -10.07
CA TRP A 81 -13.46 7.17 -9.90
C TRP A 81 -12.57 6.64 -11.02
N PHE A 82 -11.77 5.63 -10.69
CA PHE A 82 -11.02 4.88 -11.70
C PHE A 82 -11.96 4.03 -12.55
N ASN A 83 -11.72 4.00 -13.85
CA ASN A 83 -12.42 3.13 -14.80
C ASN A 83 -11.43 2.56 -15.84
N ASN A 84 -11.84 1.47 -16.47
CA ASN A 84 -11.13 0.76 -17.53
C ASN A 84 -11.97 0.45 -18.78
N LYS A 85 -13.25 0.83 -18.79
CA LYS A 85 -14.13 0.73 -19.96
C LYS A 85 -13.98 2.00 -20.80
N MET A 86 -13.24 1.90 -21.90
CA MET A 86 -13.22 2.94 -22.94
C MET A 86 -14.49 2.89 -23.79
#